data_AF-A0A9E5BP96-F1
#
_entry.id   AF-A0A9E5BP96-F1
#
_cell.length_a   1.000
_cell.length_b   1.000
_cell.length_c   1.000
_cell.angle_alpha   90.00
_cell.angle_beta   90.00
_cell.angle_gamma   90.00
#
_symmetry.space_group_name_H-M   'P 1'
#
loop_
_entity.id
_entity.type
_entity.pdbx_description
1 polymer ?
#
loop_
_entity_poly.entity_id
_entity_poly.type
_entity_poly.pdbx_seq_one_letter_code
_entity_poly.pdbx_strand_id
1 'polypeptide(L)' 'MNHSEFISYCQSVLGDAYVLVEPKDQVPYLSDWRNRYHGKALAVLLPK' A
#
# COMPACT_ATOMS: atom_id res chain seq x y z
N MET A 1 -12.35 -10.59 -9.07
CA MET A 1 -11.88 -9.93 -7.85
C MET A 1 -11.69 -8.46 -8.16
N ASN A 2 -12.42 -7.57 -7.49
CA ASN A 2 -12.23 -6.12 -7.63
C ASN A 2 -11.13 -5.61 -6.67
N HIS A 3 -10.76 -4.33 -6.76
CA HIS A 3 -9.70 -3.75 -5.93
C HIS A 3 -9.96 -3.91 -4.43
N SER A 4 -11.20 -3.69 -3.98
CA SER A 4 -11.57 -3.80 -2.57
C SER A 4 -11.47 -5.25 -2.09
N GLU A 5 -11.96 -6.22 -2.88
CA GLU A 5 -11.85 -7.64 -2.56
C GLU A 5 -10.39 -8.08 -2.44
N PHE A 6 -9.52 -7.61 -3.33
CA PHE A 6 -8.09 -7.91 -3.30
C PHE A 6 -7.40 -7.34 -2.05
N ILE A 7 -7.70 -6.09 -1.69
CA ILE A 7 -7.16 -5.46 -0.47
C ILE A 7 -7.61 -6.24 0.77
N SER A 8 -8.90 -6.59 0.87
CA SER A 8 -9.42 -7.35 2.00
C SER A 8 -8.78 -8.74 2.11
N TYR A 9 -8.49 -9.38 0.97
CA TYR A 9 -7.73 -10.63 0.96
C TYR A 9 -6.31 -10.43 1.49
N CYS A 10 -5.58 -9.41 1.02
CA CYS A 10 -4.24 -9.09 1.55
C CYS A 10 -4.26 -8.82 3.06
N GLN A 11 -5.27 -8.07 3.54
CA GLN A 11 -5.48 -7.80 4.96
C GLN A 11 -5.72 -9.08 5.76
N SER A 12 -6.48 -10.05 5.22
CA SER A 12 -6.69 -11.34 5.88
C SER A 12 -5.41 -12.18 6.01
N VAL A 13 -4.44 -12.00 5.12
CA VAL A 13 -3.19 -12.78 5.09
C VAL A 13 -2.10 -12.12 5.95
N LEU A 14 -1.93 -10.80 5.83
CA LEU A 14 -0.84 -10.05 6.48
C LEU A 14 -1.27 -9.37 7.78
N GLY A 15 -2.57 -9.13 7.97
CA GLY A 15 -3.15 -8.27 9.00
C GLY A 15 -3.33 -6.83 8.53
N ASP A 16 -4.39 -6.17 9.02
CA ASP A 16 -4.80 -4.82 8.60
C ASP A 16 -3.67 -3.78 8.73
N ALA A 17 -2.87 -3.88 9.80
CA ALA A 17 -1.76 -2.96 10.06
C ALA A 17 -0.61 -3.04 9.03
N TYR A 18 -0.55 -4.11 8.23
CA TYR A 18 0.50 -4.36 7.24
C TYR A 18 0.04 -4.07 5.81
N VAL A 19 -1.18 -3.53 5.63
CA VAL A 19 -1.75 -3.16 4.33
C VAL A 19 -2.14 -1.68 4.34
N LEU A 20 -1.27 -0.82 3.80
CA LEU A 20 -1.47 0.63 3.79
C LEU A 20 -2.31 1.05 2.58
N VAL A 21 -3.56 1.43 2.82
CA VAL A 21 -4.50 1.90 1.79
C VAL A 21 -4.63 3.43 1.79
N GLU A 22 -4.43 4.04 2.95
CA GLU A 22 -4.55 5.48 3.11
C GLU A 22 -3.42 6.23 2.37
N PRO A 23 -3.73 7.23 1.54
CA PRO A 23 -2.73 7.94 0.75
C PRO A 23 -1.57 8.51 1.58
N LYS A 24 -1.87 9.02 2.79
CA LYS A 24 -0.88 9.58 3.72
C LYS A 24 0.17 8.56 4.17
N ASP A 25 -0.23 7.31 4.32
CA ASP A 25 0.64 6.24 4.84
C ASP A 25 1.47 5.63 3.70
N GLN A 26 1.03 5.81 2.45
CA GLN A 26 1.76 5.38 1.25
C GLN A 26 2.84 6.38 0.81
N VAL A 27 2.74 7.68 1.15
CA VAL A 27 3.66 8.74 0.70
C VAL A 27 5.16 8.37 0.81
N PRO A 28 5.63 7.79 1.93
CA PRO A 28 7.05 7.45 2.08
C PRO A 28 7.53 6.38 1.09
N TYR A 29 6.63 5.54 0.58
CA TYR A 29 6.92 4.42 -0.31
C TYR A 29 6.73 4.75 -1.79
N LEU A 30 5.94 5.80 -2.08
CA LEU A 30 5.65 6.23 -3.45
C LEU A 30 6.61 7.31 -3.96
N SER A 31 7.52 7.78 -3.12
CA SER A 31 8.51 8.78 -3.46
C SER A 31 9.89 8.14 -3.60
N ASP A 32 10.55 8.42 -4.71
CA ASP A 32 11.97 8.12 -4.89
C ASP A 32 12.85 8.90 -3.88
N TRP A 33 14.04 8.40 -3.56
CA TRP A 33 14.99 9.02 -2.64
C TRP A 33 15.45 10.43 -3.06
N ARG A 34 15.43 10.74 -4.37
CA ARG A 34 15.71 12.10 -4.88
C ARG A 34 14.48 13.00 -4.90
N ASN A 35 13.33 12.48 -4.48
CA ASN A 35 12.02 13.14 -4.54
C ASN A 35 11.65 13.63 -5.95
N ARG A 36 12.12 12.95 -7.00
CA ARG A 36 11.89 13.35 -8.41
C ARG A 36 10.69 12.64 -9.03
N TYR A 37 10.39 11.44 -8.57
CA TYR A 37 9.33 10.61 -9.11
C TYR A 37 8.36 10.23 -7.99
N HIS A 38 7.07 10.40 -8.27
CA HIS A 38 5.97 10.09 -7.39
C HIS A 38 5.01 9.13 -8.09
N GLY A 39 4.88 7.93 -7.54
CA GLY A 39 3.98 6.91 -8.03
C GLY A 39 2.55 7.08 -7.51
N LYS A 40 1.66 6.26 -8.07
CA LYS A 40 0.34 5.99 -7.50
C LYS A 40 0.23 4.48 -7.29
N ALA A 41 -0.26 4.08 -6.13
CA ALA A 41 -0.53 2.68 -5.83
C ALA A 41 -1.94 2.54 -5.28
N LEU A 42 -2.46 1.32 -5.36
CA LEU A 42 -3.70 0.94 -4.69
C LEU A 42 -3.47 0.75 -3.18
N ALA A 43 -2.42 0.02 -2.84
CA ALA A 43 -2.00 -0.26 -1.47
C ALA A 43 -0.50 -0.56 -1.41
N VAL A 44 0.11 -0.38 -0.24
CA VAL A 44 1.48 -0.82 0.07
C VAL A 44 1.40 -1.98 1.07
N LEU A 45 2.09 -3.09 0.77
CA LEU A 45 2.13 -4.28 1.61
C LEU A 45 3.47 -4.37 2.34
N LEU A 46 3.42 -4.62 3.65
CA LEU A 46 4.60 -4.73 4.51
C LEU A 46 4.72 -6.16 5.07
N PRO A 47 5.19 -7.14 4.29
CA PRO A 47 5.37 -8.51 4.79
C PRO A 47 6.47 -8.59 5.85
N LYS A 48 6.35 -9.55 6.77
CA LYS A 48 7.42 -9.92 7.72
C LYS A 48 8.51 -10.76 7.06
#